data_AF-A0A7V1LT21-F1
#
_entry.id   AF-A0A7V1LT21-F1
#
_cell.length_a   1.000
_cell.length_b   1.000
_cell.length_c   1.000
_cell.angle_alpha   90.00
_cell.angle_beta   90.00
_cell.angle_gamma   90.00
#
_symmetry.space_group_name_H-M   'P 1'
#
loop_
_entity.id
_entity.type
_entity.pdbx_description
1 polymer ?
#
loop_
_entity_poly.entity_id
_entity_poly.type
_entity_poly.pdbx_seq_one_letter_code
_entity_poly.pdbx_strand_id
1 'polypeptide(L)'
;MNKFYDIPTPTKVLFDNKVELLSSVSELFEYELAYLEYKTLNKSEYLERSAYAKSFNNVDSLHFLSYSKIPDEVTESRSSVANLYFKNGLFSTGYATHSLFPYRGKFHPQLIKGLINILGLKKGETILDPMAGSGTTNVEKSLIEKFKK
;
A
#
# COMPACT_ATOMS: atom_id res chain seq x y z
N MET A 1 -15.56 -15.25 -32.42
CA MET A 1 -15.58 -14.74 -31.03
C MET A 1 -14.25 -15.08 -30.40
N ASN A 2 -13.60 -14.12 -29.74
CA ASN A 2 -12.45 -14.41 -28.88
C ASN A 2 -12.92 -15.30 -27.73
N LYS A 3 -12.13 -16.31 -27.37
CA LYS A 3 -12.46 -17.16 -26.23
C LYS A 3 -12.10 -16.40 -24.96
N PHE A 4 -12.96 -16.48 -23.93
CA PHE A 4 -12.80 -15.64 -22.74
C PHE A 4 -11.46 -15.82 -22.01
N TYR A 5 -10.86 -17.01 -22.11
CA TYR A 5 -9.55 -17.32 -21.50
C TYR A 5 -8.34 -16.76 -22.28
N ASP A 6 -8.55 -16.31 -23.53
CA ASP A 6 -7.52 -15.62 -24.32
C ASP A 6 -7.55 -14.10 -24.07
N ILE A 7 -8.57 -13.59 -23.36
CA ILE A 7 -8.72 -12.16 -23.05
C ILE A 7 -7.79 -11.82 -21.87
N PRO A 8 -6.83 -10.90 -22.02
CA PRO A 8 -5.96 -10.49 -20.93
C PRO A 8 -6.78 -9.83 -19.82
N THR A 9 -6.37 -10.06 -18.57
CA THR A 9 -7.01 -9.39 -17.43
C THR A 9 -6.78 -7.87 -17.50
N PRO A 10 -7.68 -7.04 -16.94
CA PRO A 10 -7.48 -5.60 -16.85
C PRO A 10 -6.12 -5.22 -16.27
N THR A 11 -5.66 -5.96 -15.25
CA THR A 11 -4.35 -5.74 -14.62
C THR A 11 -3.20 -5.95 -15.60
N LYS A 12 -3.25 -6.98 -16.45
CA LYS A 12 -2.21 -7.20 -17.47
C LYS A 12 -2.19 -6.06 -18.49
N VAL A 13 -3.35 -5.57 -18.90
CA VAL A 13 -3.48 -4.50 -19.90
C VAL A 13 -3.02 -3.16 -19.33
N LEU A 14 -3.52 -2.76 -18.17
CA LEU A 14 -3.29 -1.44 -17.61
C LEU A 14 -1.86 -1.27 -17.08
N PHE A 15 -1.27 -2.33 -16.54
CA PHE A 15 0.07 -2.29 -15.94
C PHE A 15 1.16 -2.86 -16.87
N ASP A 16 0.87 -2.99 -18.17
CA ASP A 16 1.79 -3.53 -19.20
C ASP A 16 2.43 -4.88 -18.81
N ASN A 17 1.71 -5.70 -18.03
CA ASN A 17 2.20 -6.95 -17.45
C ASN A 17 3.49 -6.80 -16.60
N LYS A 18 3.76 -5.61 -16.06
CA LYS A 18 4.94 -5.32 -15.23
C LYS A 18 4.65 -5.38 -13.74
N VAL A 19 3.38 -5.26 -13.33
CA VAL A 19 3.01 -5.11 -11.91
C VAL A 19 2.20 -6.29 -11.42
N GLU A 20 2.60 -6.81 -10.26
CA GLU A 20 1.76 -7.64 -9.41
C GLU A 20 1.21 -6.75 -8.28
N LEU A 21 -0.11 -6.68 -8.14
CA LEU A 21 -0.76 -5.92 -7.08
C LEU A 21 -0.78 -6.71 -5.77
N LEU A 22 -0.83 -6.01 -4.64
CA LEU A 22 -1.04 -6.64 -3.34
C LEU A 22 -2.41 -7.35 -3.32
N SER A 23 -2.50 -8.45 -2.58
CA SER A 23 -3.76 -9.18 -2.40
C SER A 23 -4.83 -8.38 -1.66
N SER A 24 -4.45 -7.25 -1.05
CA SER A 24 -5.37 -6.32 -0.38
C SER A 24 -6.04 -5.34 -1.33
N VAL A 25 -5.66 -5.29 -2.62
CA VAL A 25 -6.36 -4.46 -3.62
C VAL A 25 -7.64 -5.17 -4.03
N SER A 26 -8.72 -4.85 -3.34
CA SER A 26 -10.04 -5.48 -3.54
C SER A 26 -11.12 -4.50 -3.96
N GLU A 27 -10.92 -3.20 -3.71
CA GLU A 27 -11.88 -2.15 -4.03
C GLU A 27 -11.51 -1.41 -5.32
N LEU A 28 -12.51 -0.90 -6.05
CA LEU A 28 -12.29 -0.20 -7.33
C LEU A 28 -11.38 1.02 -7.16
N PHE A 29 -11.56 1.80 -6.08
CA PHE A 29 -10.75 2.99 -5.85
C PHE A 29 -9.27 2.63 -5.56
N GLU A 30 -9.00 1.49 -4.93
CA GLU A 30 -7.61 1.03 -4.68
C GLU A 30 -6.94 0.67 -6.00
N TYR A 31 -7.69 0.02 -6.88
CA TYR A 31 -7.24 -0.33 -8.22
C TYR A 31 -6.95 0.91 -9.07
N GLU A 32 -7.84 1.91 -9.03
CA GLU A 32 -7.65 3.20 -9.71
C GLU A 32 -6.43 3.94 -9.17
N LEU A 33 -6.25 4.02 -7.84
CA LEU A 33 -5.09 4.65 -7.23
C LEU A 33 -3.80 3.89 -7.58
N ALA A 34 -3.81 2.56 -7.56
CA ALA A 34 -2.66 1.75 -7.98
C ALA A 34 -2.26 2.04 -9.43
N TYR A 35 -3.25 2.21 -10.31
CA TYR A 35 -3.01 2.56 -11.70
C TYR A 35 -2.47 3.99 -11.86
N LEU A 36 -2.98 4.95 -11.09
CA LEU A 36 -2.45 6.32 -11.07
C LEU A 36 -1.01 6.36 -10.55
N GLU A 37 -0.68 5.59 -9.50
CA GLU A 37 0.72 5.43 -9.05
C GLU A 37 1.60 4.88 -10.17
N TYR A 38 1.13 3.86 -10.92
CA TYR A 38 1.86 3.27 -12.03
C TYR A 38 2.16 4.27 -13.15
N LYS A 39 1.24 5.21 -13.42
CA LYS A 39 1.41 6.24 -14.45
C LYS A 39 2.23 7.44 -13.99
N THR A 40 2.33 7.70 -12.69
CA THR A 40 2.94 8.91 -12.14
C THR A 40 4.34 8.70 -11.57
N LEU A 41 4.61 7.55 -10.95
CA LEU A 41 5.90 7.26 -10.33
C LEU A 41 6.90 6.73 -11.35
N ASN A 42 8.16 7.18 -11.26
CA ASN A 42 9.23 6.53 -12.01
C ASN A 42 9.58 5.16 -11.38
N LYS A 43 10.36 4.32 -12.09
CA LYS A 43 10.71 2.96 -11.63
C LYS A 43 11.27 2.91 -10.20
N SER A 44 12.16 3.84 -9.84
CA SER A 44 12.77 3.88 -8.51
C SER A 44 11.74 4.26 -7.46
N GLU A 45 10.98 5.31 -7.71
CA GLU A 45 9.89 5.74 -6.82
C GLU A 45 8.82 4.64 -6.68
N TYR A 46 8.49 3.94 -7.76
CA TYR A 46 7.47 2.89 -7.72
C TYR A 46 7.89 1.75 -6.78
N LEU A 47 9.12 1.26 -6.90
CA LEU A 47 9.65 0.22 -6.01
C LEU A 47 9.80 0.70 -4.56
N GLU A 48 10.16 1.97 -4.35
CA GLU A 48 10.41 2.52 -3.03
C GLU A 48 9.13 2.88 -2.26
N ARG A 49 8.11 3.43 -2.94
CA ARG A 49 6.99 4.09 -2.25
C ARG A 49 5.59 3.74 -2.73
N SER A 50 5.40 2.84 -3.71
CA SER A 50 4.05 2.41 -4.12
C SER A 50 3.23 1.92 -2.93
N ALA A 51 1.96 2.28 -2.87
CA ALA A 51 1.05 1.81 -1.83
C ALA A 51 0.46 0.44 -2.14
N TYR A 52 0.28 0.11 -3.42
CA TYR A 52 -0.57 -1.01 -3.83
C TYR A 52 0.17 -2.13 -4.57
N ALA A 53 1.45 -1.95 -4.93
CA ALA A 53 2.20 -2.95 -5.67
C ALA A 53 2.87 -3.96 -4.74
N LYS A 54 2.73 -5.25 -5.04
CA LYS A 54 3.59 -6.30 -4.50
C LYS A 54 4.95 -6.25 -5.18
N SER A 55 4.97 -6.21 -6.51
CA SER A 55 6.21 -6.21 -7.30
C SER A 55 6.09 -5.42 -8.59
N PHE A 56 7.24 -4.98 -9.12
CA PHE A 56 7.38 -4.32 -10.42
C PHE A 56 8.55 -4.95 -11.20
N ASN A 57 8.27 -5.50 -12.39
CA ASN A 57 9.19 -6.33 -13.17
C ASN A 57 9.85 -7.44 -12.34
N ASN A 58 9.04 -8.17 -11.55
CA ASN A 58 9.47 -9.25 -10.65
C ASN A 58 10.44 -8.80 -9.53
N VAL A 59 10.57 -7.50 -9.28
CA VAL A 59 11.27 -6.96 -8.12
C VAL A 59 10.23 -6.53 -7.09
N ASP A 60 10.29 -7.11 -5.89
CA ASP A 60 9.36 -6.80 -4.82
C ASP A 60 9.47 -5.33 -4.39
N SER A 61 8.31 -4.72 -4.10
CA SER A 61 8.24 -3.35 -3.59
C SER A 61 8.71 -3.30 -2.13
N LEU A 62 9.22 -2.14 -1.73
CA LEU A 62 9.61 -1.93 -0.34
C LEU A 62 8.41 -2.05 0.62
N HIS A 63 7.22 -1.62 0.19
CA HIS A 63 6.01 -1.76 0.98
C HIS A 63 5.69 -3.24 1.25
N PHE A 64 5.75 -4.09 0.22
CA PHE A 64 5.56 -5.52 0.39
C PHE A 64 6.62 -6.12 1.31
N LEU A 65 7.91 -5.88 1.03
CA LEU A 65 9.02 -6.44 1.81
C LEU A 65 8.98 -6.01 3.28
N SER A 66 8.56 -4.78 3.57
CA SER A 66 8.52 -4.24 4.92
C SER A 66 7.38 -4.84 5.76
N TYR A 67 6.28 -5.24 5.12
CA TYR A 67 5.02 -5.51 5.83
C TYR A 67 4.38 -6.87 5.51
N SER A 68 5.02 -7.71 4.70
CA SER A 68 4.47 -9.03 4.34
C SER A 68 4.50 -10.09 5.46
N LYS A 69 5.15 -9.79 6.59
CA LYS A 69 5.29 -10.72 7.72
C LYS A 69 4.78 -10.08 9.00
N ILE A 70 4.00 -10.84 9.76
CA ILE A 70 3.64 -10.52 11.14
C ILE A 70 4.55 -11.37 12.03
N PRO A 71 5.24 -10.79 13.04
CA PRO A 71 6.08 -11.55 13.95
C PRO A 71 5.29 -12.61 14.72
N ASP A 72 5.88 -13.78 14.94
CA ASP A 72 5.21 -14.90 15.59
C ASP A 72 4.79 -14.54 17.02
N GLU A 73 5.59 -13.75 17.74
CA GLU A 73 5.32 -13.26 19.10
C GLU A 73 4.02 -12.47 19.19
N VAL A 74 3.64 -11.79 18.10
CA VAL A 74 2.38 -11.04 18.00
C VAL A 74 1.19 -11.95 17.73
N THR A 75 1.42 -13.12 17.12
CA THR A 75 0.36 -14.06 16.70
C THR A 75 0.10 -15.20 17.68
N GLU A 76 1.13 -15.68 18.39
CA GLU A 76 1.04 -16.86 19.28
C GLU A 76 0.05 -16.67 20.43
N SER A 77 0.00 -15.46 21.00
CA SER A 77 -0.87 -15.14 22.13
C SER A 77 -2.32 -14.81 21.73
N ARG A 78 -2.63 -14.79 20.43
CA ARG A 78 -3.93 -14.34 19.89
C ARG A 78 -4.80 -15.51 19.46
N SER A 79 -6.12 -15.31 19.55
CA SER A 79 -7.07 -16.26 19.00
C SER A 79 -6.95 -16.34 17.47
N SER A 80 -7.33 -17.49 16.89
CA SER A 80 -7.31 -17.70 15.44
C SER A 80 -8.15 -16.65 14.70
N VAL A 81 -9.27 -16.21 15.28
CA VAL A 81 -10.14 -15.16 14.71
C VAL A 81 -9.41 -13.81 14.68
N ALA A 82 -8.72 -13.44 15.76
CA ALA A 82 -7.95 -12.21 15.81
C ALA A 82 -6.78 -12.25 14.80
N ASN A 83 -6.07 -13.37 14.69
CA ASN A 83 -5.00 -13.54 13.72
C ASN A 83 -5.48 -13.38 12.28
N LEU A 84 -6.65 -13.96 11.94
CA LEU A 84 -7.25 -13.79 10.62
C LEU A 84 -7.59 -12.32 10.33
N TYR A 85 -8.16 -11.61 11.30
CA TYR A 85 -8.48 -10.19 11.17
C TYR A 85 -7.24 -9.35 10.84
N PHE A 86 -6.14 -9.52 11.58
CA PHE A 86 -4.90 -8.78 11.33
C PHE A 86 -4.22 -9.18 10.02
N LYS A 87 -4.30 -10.46 9.64
CA LYS A 87 -3.77 -10.94 8.36
C LYS A 87 -4.50 -10.31 7.17
N ASN A 88 -5.83 -10.18 7.25
CA ASN A 88 -6.62 -9.52 6.22
C ASN A 88 -6.32 -8.00 6.14
N GLY A 89 -6.05 -7.38 7.29
CA GLY A 89 -5.71 -5.96 7.39
C GLY A 89 -4.23 -5.63 7.17
N LEU A 90 -3.38 -6.61 6.82
CA LEU A 90 -1.93 -6.50 6.88
C LEU A 90 -1.39 -5.29 6.12
N PHE A 91 -1.79 -5.15 4.86
CA PHE A 91 -1.36 -4.03 4.02
C PHE A 91 -2.29 -2.83 4.10
N SER A 92 -3.51 -2.96 4.65
CA SER A 92 -4.46 -1.83 4.72
C SER A 92 -4.24 -0.98 5.97
N THR A 93 -4.70 -1.44 7.13
CA THR A 93 -4.67 -0.69 8.40
C THR A 93 -3.68 -1.24 9.43
N GLY A 94 -3.06 -2.38 9.11
CA GLY A 94 -2.25 -3.19 10.01
C GLY A 94 -0.74 -2.91 10.00
N TYR A 95 -0.22 -2.24 8.96
CA TYR A 95 1.23 -2.09 8.78
C TYR A 95 1.84 -0.89 9.53
N ALA A 96 3.17 -0.89 9.60
CA ALA A 96 3.97 0.11 10.30
C ALA A 96 3.42 0.37 11.72
N THR A 97 3.24 1.63 12.09
CA THR A 97 2.72 2.04 13.39
C THR A 97 1.20 2.24 13.41
N HIS A 98 0.50 1.99 12.30
CA HIS A 98 -0.95 2.23 12.20
C HIS A 98 -1.78 1.29 13.07
N SER A 99 -1.24 0.14 13.45
CA SER A 99 -1.92 -0.85 14.30
C SER A 99 -1.67 -0.66 15.80
N LEU A 100 -0.79 0.27 16.22
CA LEU A 100 -0.44 0.46 17.63
C LEU A 100 -1.62 0.95 18.50
N PHE A 101 -2.45 1.84 17.95
CA PHE A 101 -3.62 2.36 18.67
C PHE A 101 -4.90 2.22 17.82
N PRO A 102 -5.96 1.59 18.36
CA PRO A 102 -7.24 1.52 17.68
C PRO A 102 -7.92 2.90 17.73
N TYR A 103 -7.96 3.59 16.59
CA TYR A 103 -8.71 4.82 16.42
C TYR A 103 -9.93 4.57 15.52
N ARG A 104 -11.14 4.76 16.05
CA ARG A 104 -12.37 4.61 15.26
C ARG A 104 -12.46 5.77 14.26
N GLY A 105 -12.71 5.45 12.99
CA GLY A 105 -12.83 6.46 11.92
C GLY A 105 -11.49 6.97 11.35
N LYS A 106 -10.38 6.24 11.54
CA LYS A 106 -9.12 6.57 10.84
C LYS A 106 -9.22 6.28 9.33
N PHE A 107 -8.58 7.11 8.51
CA PHE A 107 -8.41 6.81 7.08
C PHE A 107 -7.53 5.58 6.87
N HIS A 108 -7.77 4.86 5.78
CA HIS A 108 -6.92 3.76 5.33
C HIS A 108 -5.52 4.29 4.97
N PRO A 109 -4.44 3.79 5.61
CA PRO A 109 -3.08 4.22 5.31
C PRO A 109 -2.68 4.14 3.84
N GLN A 110 -3.02 3.04 3.13
CA GLN A 110 -2.72 2.91 1.69
C GLN A 110 -3.39 3.99 0.85
N LEU A 111 -4.63 4.37 1.18
CA LEU A 111 -5.33 5.48 0.51
C LEU A 111 -4.53 6.78 0.64
N ILE A 112 -4.09 7.11 1.86
CA ILE A 112 -3.32 8.33 2.10
C ILE A 112 -1.96 8.28 1.39
N LYS A 113 -1.27 7.13 1.39
CA LYS A 113 -0.01 6.95 0.66
C LYS A 113 -0.20 7.12 -0.85
N GLY A 114 -1.24 6.50 -1.41
CA GLY A 114 -1.61 6.64 -2.83
C GLY A 114 -1.86 8.10 -3.21
N LEU A 115 -2.63 8.82 -2.38
CA LEU A 115 -2.87 10.26 -2.57
C LEU A 115 -1.57 11.08 -2.53
N ILE A 116 -0.69 10.85 -1.56
CA ILE A 116 0.62 11.52 -1.47
C ILE A 116 1.44 11.27 -2.75
N ASN A 117 1.44 10.04 -3.26
CA ASN A 117 2.20 9.65 -4.44
C ASN A 117 1.67 10.32 -5.72
N ILE A 118 0.36 10.30 -5.95
CA ILE A 118 -0.24 10.90 -7.16
C ILE A 118 -0.21 12.43 -7.14
N LEU A 119 -0.20 13.05 -5.96
CA LEU A 119 0.02 14.50 -5.80
C LEU A 119 1.48 14.89 -6.09
N GLY A 120 2.37 13.91 -6.25
CA GLY A 120 3.75 14.14 -6.67
C GLY A 120 4.67 14.66 -5.56
N LEU A 121 4.27 14.56 -4.29
CA LEU A 121 5.04 15.07 -3.15
C LEU A 121 6.47 14.53 -3.17
N LYS A 122 7.45 15.42 -3.00
CA LYS A 122 8.87 15.13 -3.00
C LYS A 122 9.42 15.09 -1.57
N LYS A 123 10.53 14.37 -1.39
CA LYS A 123 11.23 14.31 -0.10
C LYS A 123 11.63 15.71 0.35
N GLY A 124 11.45 16.00 1.64
CA GLY A 124 11.71 17.32 2.22
C GLY A 124 10.54 18.30 2.08
N GLU A 125 9.51 18.00 1.28
CA GLU A 125 8.31 18.84 1.22
C GLU A 125 7.44 18.67 2.48
N THR A 126 6.65 19.71 2.75
CA THR A 126 5.79 19.75 3.93
C THR A 126 4.36 19.41 3.55
N ILE A 127 3.73 18.51 4.32
CA ILE A 127 2.30 18.25 4.27
C ILE A 127 1.65 18.81 5.53
N LEU A 128 0.53 19.52 5.38
CA LEU A 128 -0.27 20.04 6.48
C LEU A 128 -1.55 19.21 6.61
N ASP A 129 -1.76 18.63 7.78
CA ASP A 129 -3.01 17.96 8.15
C ASP A 129 -3.58 18.64 9.42
N PRO A 130 -4.50 19.62 9.27
CA PRO A 130 -5.06 20.34 10.42
C PRO A 130 -6.11 19.53 11.18
N MET A 131 -6.46 18.33 10.69
CA MET A 131 -7.48 17.45 11.25
C MET A 131 -6.92 16.04 11.48
N ALA A 132 -5.66 15.97 11.91
CA ALA A 132 -4.84 14.77 11.85
C ALA A 132 -5.44 13.51 12.51
N GLY A 133 -6.30 13.64 13.52
CA GLY A 133 -6.95 12.49 14.17
C GLY A 133 -5.92 11.46 14.65
N SER A 134 -5.91 10.28 14.02
CA SER A 134 -4.93 9.20 14.29
C SER A 134 -3.51 9.47 13.75
N GLY A 135 -3.30 10.57 13.03
CA GLY A 135 -2.02 10.95 12.43
C GLY A 135 -1.65 10.14 11.18
N THR A 136 -2.62 9.56 10.46
CA THR A 136 -2.35 8.69 9.30
C THR A 136 -1.50 9.39 8.24
N THR A 137 -1.80 10.64 7.93
CA THR A 137 -1.02 11.49 7.00
C THR A 137 0.42 11.67 7.45
N ASN A 138 0.62 11.99 8.74
CA ASN A 138 1.94 12.22 9.32
C ASN A 138 2.80 10.96 9.28
N VAL A 139 2.21 9.80 9.58
CA VAL A 139 2.89 8.50 9.52
C VAL A 139 3.29 8.17 8.09
N GLU A 140 2.37 8.25 7.12
CA GLU A 140 2.69 7.94 5.72
C GLU A 140 3.76 8.86 5.15
N LYS A 141 3.70 10.16 5.47
CA LYS A 141 4.76 11.11 5.10
C LYS A 141 6.10 10.71 5.69
N SER A 142 6.13 10.33 6.98
CA SER A 142 7.37 9.89 7.63
C SER A 142 7.97 8.64 6.99
N LEU A 143 7.13 7.69 6.54
CA LEU A 143 7.59 6.49 5.86
C LEU A 143 8.26 6.81 4.51
N ILE A 144 7.76 7.80 3.77
CA ILE A 144 8.36 8.20 2.48
C ILE A 144 9.70 8.92 2.67
N GLU A 145 9.90 9.63 3.80
CA GLU A 145 11.13 10.39 4.08
C GLU A 145 12.32 9.52 4.53
N LYS A 146 12.05 8.39 5.20
CA LYS A 146 13.08 7.64 5.96
C LYS A 146 14.10 6.86 5.12
N PHE A 147 13.90 6.71 3.81
CA PHE A 147 14.71 5.80 2.99
C PHE A 147 15.85 6.52 2.25
N LYS A 148 16.78 7.09 3.02
CA LYS A 148 18.17 7.33 2.62
C LYS A 148 19.06 6.51 3.56
N LYS A 149 19.67 5.45 3.03
CA LYS A 149 20.99 5.00 3.49
C LYS A 149 21.88 4.92 2.26
#